data_AF-L9ZEH0-F1
#
_entry.id   AF-L9ZEH0-F1
#
_cell.length_a   1.000
_cell.length_b   1.000
_cell.length_c   1.000
_cell.angle_alpha   90.00
_cell.angle_beta   90.00
_cell.angle_gamma   90.00
#
_symmetry.space_group_name_H-M   'P 1'
#
loop_
_entity.id
_entity.type
_entity.pdbx_description
1 polymer ?
#
loop_
_entity_poly.entity_id
_entity_poly.type
_entity_poly.pdbx_seq_one_letter_code
_entity_poly.pdbx_strand_id
1 'polypeptide(L)'
;MIMIPTTDLPMEAIVQGSLFLVLSVLGLAIVYFAFQGYQRNRSRPMLFLAVGFAAIIVPEMAMAVVTRFVAISQFETVTVYQVTNVFAFLCILRAITMDPDRSRADDGRGHRDY
;
A
#
# COMPACT_ATOMS: atom_id res chain seq x y z
N MET A 1 -7.06 19.24 32.62
CA MET A 1 -6.02 20.18 32.17
C MET A 1 -4.76 19.36 31.87
N ILE A 2 -4.50 19.07 30.59
CA ILE A 2 -3.16 18.74 30.10
C ILE A 2 -2.94 19.72 28.94
N MET A 3 -2.16 20.76 29.24
CA MET A 3 -1.57 21.66 28.27
C MET A 3 -0.36 20.90 27.72
N ILE A 4 -0.44 20.38 26.50
CA ILE A 4 0.76 19.94 25.78
C ILE A 4 1.41 21.23 25.26
N PRO A 5 2.67 21.52 25.63
CA PRO A 5 3.33 22.77 25.26
C PRO A 5 3.49 22.87 23.74
N THR A 6 3.05 24.02 23.22
CA THR A 6 3.13 24.47 21.83
C THR A 6 4.50 25.10 21.56
N THR A 7 5.54 24.32 21.23
CA THR A 7 6.89 24.89 21.00
C THR A 7 7.71 24.40 19.80
N ASP A 8 7.18 23.72 18.77
CA ASP A 8 8.01 23.29 17.60
C ASP A 8 7.33 23.32 16.21
N LEU A 9 6.43 24.29 16.00
CA LEU A 9 5.58 24.42 14.81
C LEU A 9 6.29 24.44 13.43
N PRO A 10 7.58 24.80 13.24
CA PRO A 10 8.26 24.60 11.97
C PRO A 10 8.92 23.22 11.84
N MET A 11 9.59 22.71 12.88
CA MET A 11 10.41 21.49 12.75
C MET A 11 9.55 20.24 12.63
N GLU A 12 8.50 20.12 13.44
CA GLU A 12 7.58 18.99 13.36
C GLU A 12 6.87 18.92 12.00
N ALA A 13 6.41 20.06 11.49
CA ALA A 13 5.77 20.15 10.18
C ALA A 13 6.73 19.82 9.03
N ILE A 14 7.99 20.27 9.10
CA ILE A 14 9.02 19.95 8.11
C ILE A 14 9.34 18.45 8.15
N VAL A 15 9.52 17.88 9.34
CA VAL A 15 9.83 16.46 9.52
C VAL A 15 8.67 15.59 9.04
N GLN A 16 7.44 15.86 9.48
CA GLN A 16 6.26 15.11 9.03
C GLN A 16 6.01 15.27 7.53
N GLY A 17 6.12 16.49 6.99
CA GLY A 17 5.94 16.75 5.56
C GLY A 17 7.00 16.06 4.69
N SER A 18 8.27 16.05 5.13
CA SER A 18 9.36 15.38 4.42
C SER A 18 9.23 13.86 4.48
N LEU A 19 8.94 13.28 5.65
CA LEU A 19 8.65 11.85 5.81
C LEU A 19 7.47 11.43 4.93
N PHE A 20 6.39 12.20 4.93
CA PHE A 20 5.22 11.95 4.11
C PHE A 20 5.58 11.95 2.61
N LEU A 21 6.36 12.93 2.15
CA LEU A 21 6.82 12.95 0.75
C LEU A 21 7.68 11.74 0.41
N VAL A 22 8.65 11.40 1.26
CA VAL A 22 9.54 10.25 1.03
C VAL A 22 8.73 8.96 0.96
N LEU A 23 7.84 8.72 1.91
CA LEU A 23 6.96 7.54 1.95
C LEU A 23 6.03 7.49 0.73
N SER A 24 5.47 8.63 0.32
CA SER A 24 4.60 8.71 -0.85
C SER A 24 5.35 8.37 -2.14
N VAL A 25 6.56 8.92 -2.32
CA VAL A 25 7.41 8.62 -3.48
C VAL A 25 7.83 7.16 -3.50
N LEU A 26 8.28 6.61 -2.36
CA LEU A 26 8.67 5.21 -2.25
C LEU A 26 7.48 4.29 -2.52
N GLY A 27 6.32 4.59 -1.92
CA GLY A 27 5.10 3.85 -2.13
C GLY A 27 4.70 3.83 -3.62
N LEU A 28 4.71 5.00 -4.26
CA LEU A 28 4.37 5.11 -5.68
C LEU A 28 5.37 4.32 -6.56
N ALA A 29 6.66 4.35 -6.21
CA ALA A 29 7.67 3.54 -6.88
C ALA A 29 7.39 2.04 -6.73
N ILE A 30 7.02 1.56 -5.53
CA ILE A 30 6.64 0.15 -5.29
C ILE A 30 5.44 -0.24 -6.16
N VAL A 31 4.40 0.59 -6.20
CA VAL A 31 3.22 0.36 -7.06
C VAL A 31 3.62 0.29 -8.53
N TYR A 32 4.45 1.22 -8.99
CA TYR A 32 4.95 1.26 -10.36
C TYR A 32 5.75 0.01 -10.72
N PHE A 33 6.70 -0.41 -9.87
CA PHE A 33 7.49 -1.62 -10.11
C PHE A 33 6.64 -2.89 -10.05
N ALA A 34 5.67 -2.97 -9.14
CA ALA A 34 4.72 -4.08 -9.08
C ALA A 34 3.87 -4.16 -10.36
N PHE A 35 3.41 -3.02 -10.88
CA PHE A 35 2.66 -2.96 -12.14
C PHE A 35 3.53 -3.29 -13.36
N GLN A 36 4.76 -2.79 -13.41
CA GLN A 36 5.70 -3.08 -14.49
C GLN A 36 6.10 -4.57 -14.51
N GLY A 37 6.29 -5.16 -13.33
CA GLY A 37 6.53 -6.60 -13.18
C GLY A 37 5.31 -7.44 -13.61
N TYR A 38 4.08 -6.98 -13.33
CA TYR A 38 2.86 -7.60 -13.87
C TYR A 38 2.86 -7.58 -15.41
N GLN A 39 3.17 -6.45 -16.04
CA GLN A 39 3.24 -6.37 -17.50
C GLN A 39 4.31 -7.29 -18.09
N ARG A 40 5.48 -7.41 -17.43
CA ARG A 40 6.62 -8.16 -17.97
C ARG A 40 6.50 -9.67 -17.77
N ASN A 41 5.92 -10.14 -16.66
CA ASN A 41 5.85 -11.57 -16.32
C ASN A 41 4.44 -12.17 -16.33
N ARG A 42 3.37 -11.37 -16.53
CA ARG A 42 1.94 -11.79 -16.44
C ARG A 42 1.60 -12.59 -15.17
N SER A 43 2.38 -12.41 -14.09
CA SER A 43 2.15 -13.06 -12.81
C SER A 43 0.95 -12.40 -12.11
N ARG A 44 -0.19 -13.10 -12.11
CA ARG A 44 -1.40 -12.71 -11.35
C ARG A 44 -1.16 -12.33 -9.88
N PRO A 45 -0.22 -12.95 -9.13
CA PRO A 45 0.11 -12.54 -7.77
C PRO A 45 0.58 -11.09 -7.66
N MET A 46 1.34 -10.61 -8.66
CA MET A 46 1.98 -9.29 -8.62
C MET A 46 0.97 -8.14 -8.81
N LEU A 47 -0.17 -8.41 -9.45
CA LEU A 47 -1.27 -7.44 -9.55
C LEU A 47 -1.97 -7.24 -8.20
N PHE A 48 -2.22 -8.31 -7.44
CA PHE A 48 -2.79 -8.20 -6.09
C PHE A 48 -1.87 -7.42 -5.15
N LEU A 49 -0.56 -7.60 -5.30
CA LEU A 49 0.44 -6.82 -4.57
C LEU A 49 0.37 -5.33 -4.96
N ALA A 50 0.36 -5.03 -6.27
CA ALA A 50 0.25 -3.65 -6.77
C ALA A 50 -1.03 -2.95 -6.28
N VAL A 51 -2.17 -3.65 -6.31
CA VAL A 51 -3.46 -3.14 -5.83
C VAL A 51 -3.44 -2.94 -4.32
N GLY A 52 -2.84 -3.86 -3.55
CA GLY A 52 -2.71 -3.72 -2.10
C GLY A 52 -1.89 -2.49 -1.69
N PHE A 53 -0.73 -2.28 -2.32
CA PHE A 53 0.06 -1.08 -2.08
C PHE A 53 -0.64 0.20 -2.54
N ALA A 54 -1.27 0.19 -3.72
CA ALA A 54 -2.03 1.33 -4.20
C ALA A 54 -3.19 1.69 -3.24
N ALA A 55 -3.86 0.68 -2.69
CA ALA A 55 -4.90 0.88 -1.68
C ALA A 55 -4.35 1.59 -0.43
N ILE A 56 -3.11 1.37 0.00
CA ILE A 56 -2.54 2.08 1.16
C ILE A 56 -2.22 3.54 0.81
N ILE A 57 -1.56 3.76 -0.33
CA ILE A 57 -0.96 5.06 -0.65
C ILE A 57 -2.00 6.06 -1.16
N VAL A 58 -2.97 5.60 -1.95
CA VAL A 58 -3.95 6.49 -2.59
C VAL A 58 -4.82 7.24 -1.58
N PRO A 59 -5.38 6.62 -0.52
CA PRO A 59 -6.13 7.33 0.50
C PRO A 59 -5.27 8.29 1.32
N GLU A 60 -4.02 7.94 1.63
CA GLU A 60 -3.09 8.85 2.32
C GLU A 60 -2.86 10.13 1.50
N MET A 61 -2.55 9.96 0.21
CA MET A 61 -2.39 11.08 -0.72
C MET A 61 -3.70 11.87 -0.89
N ALA A 62 -4.83 11.18 -1.04
CA ALA A 62 -6.12 11.81 -1.23
C ALA A 62 -6.51 12.63 0.00
N MET A 63 -6.38 12.08 1.21
CA MET A 63 -6.70 12.78 2.45
C MET A 63 -5.78 13.98 2.69
N ALA A 64 -4.49 13.88 2.33
CA ALA A 64 -3.57 15.01 2.41
C ALA A 64 -4.00 16.19 1.52
N VAL A 65 -4.66 15.92 0.39
CA VAL A 65 -5.22 16.96 -0.49
C VAL A 65 -6.60 17.41 -0.01
N VAL A 66 -7.51 16.50 0.29
CA VAL A 66 -8.90 16.80 0.66
C VAL A 66 -8.97 17.63 1.95
N THR A 67 -8.13 17.34 2.94
CA THR A 67 -8.07 18.11 4.20
C THR A 67 -7.63 19.56 4.02
N ARG A 68 -7.05 19.92 2.85
CA ARG A 68 -6.76 21.32 2.49
C ARG A 68 -8.00 22.10 2.08
N PHE A 69 -9.06 21.41 1.63
CA PHE A 69 -10.29 22.02 1.11
C PHE A 69 -11.50 21.81 2.03
N VAL A 70 -11.54 20.70 2.78
CA VAL A 70 -12.67 20.31 3.64
C VAL A 70 -12.15 19.89 5.01
N ALA A 71 -12.78 20.40 6.07
CA ALA A 71 -12.56 19.91 7.42
C ALA A 71 -13.29 18.57 7.62
N ILE A 72 -12.53 17.49 7.69
CA ILE A 72 -13.04 16.13 7.94
C ILE A 72 -12.87 15.81 9.43
N SER A 73 -13.81 15.08 10.01
CA SER A 73 -13.66 14.63 11.40
C SER A 73 -12.52 13.62 11.54
N GLN A 74 -11.85 13.63 12.70
CA GLN A 74 -10.80 12.66 12.98
C GLN A 74 -11.34 11.22 12.95
N PHE A 75 -12.58 11.03 13.39
CA PHE A 75 -13.24 9.73 13.39
C PHE A 75 -13.41 9.16 11.97
N GLU A 76 -13.89 9.97 11.03
CA GLU A 76 -14.02 9.56 9.62
C GLU A 76 -12.67 9.23 9.00
N THR A 77 -11.68 10.09 9.25
CA THR A 77 -10.31 9.91 8.74
C THR A 77 -9.72 8.58 9.19
N VAL A 78 -9.77 8.30 10.51
CA VAL A 78 -9.23 7.05 11.07
C VAL A 78 -10.00 5.83 10.55
N THR A 79 -11.33 5.92 10.45
CA THR A 79 -12.17 4.81 9.96
C THR A 79 -11.84 4.46 8.51
N VAL A 80 -11.70 5.46 7.63
CA VAL A 80 -11.33 5.26 6.22
C VAL A 80 -9.96 4.60 6.11
N TYR A 81 -8.97 5.07 6.87
CA TYR A 81 -7.63 4.47 6.88
C TYR A 81 -7.66 3.02 7.37
N GLN A 82 -8.40 2.73 8.44
CA GLN A 82 -8.48 1.37 8.97
C GLN A 82 -9.14 0.39 7.99
N VAL A 83 -10.28 0.77 7.41
CA VAL A 83 -10.99 -0.07 6.42
C VAL A 83 -10.10 -0.32 5.21
N THR A 84 -9.40 0.71 4.75
CA THR A 84 -8.50 0.59 3.61
C THR A 84 -7.27 -0.25 3.93
N ASN A 85 -6.68 -0.10 5.11
CA ASN A 85 -5.54 -0.93 5.53
C ASN A 85 -5.92 -2.40 5.66
N VAL A 86 -7.11 -2.70 6.19
CA VAL A 86 -7.64 -4.07 6.21
C VAL A 86 -7.74 -4.63 4.80
N PHE A 87 -8.33 -3.88 3.86
CA PHE A 87 -8.42 -4.30 2.46
C PHE A 87 -7.05 -4.52 1.83
N ALA A 88 -6.10 -3.61 2.05
CA ALA A 88 -4.75 -3.70 1.55
C ALA A 88 -4.01 -4.93 2.06
N PHE A 89 -4.10 -5.21 3.37
CA PHE A 89 -3.49 -6.39 3.98
C PHE A 89 -4.10 -7.68 3.43
N LEU A 90 -5.43 -7.72 3.18
CA LEU A 90 -6.08 -8.85 2.51
C LEU A 90 -5.55 -9.04 1.09
N CYS A 91 -5.37 -7.96 0.32
CA CYS A 91 -4.78 -8.02 -1.02
C CYS A 91 -3.34 -8.55 -1.01
N ILE A 92 -2.50 -8.05 -0.10
CA ILE A 92 -1.10 -8.49 0.05
C ILE A 92 -1.07 -9.96 0.47
N LEU A 93 -1.89 -10.37 1.43
CA LEU A 93 -2.00 -11.76 1.87
C LEU A 93 -2.49 -12.68 0.73
N ARG A 94 -3.45 -12.22 -0.07
CA ARG A 94 -3.87 -12.92 -1.30
C ARG A 94 -2.75 -13.06 -2.31
N ALA A 95 -1.90 -12.04 -2.47
CA ALA A 95 -0.76 -12.10 -3.39
C ALA A 95 0.22 -13.21 -2.98
N ILE A 96 0.57 -13.28 -1.70
CA ILE A 96 1.51 -14.28 -1.16
C ILE A 96 0.91 -15.68 -1.22
N THR A 97 -0.36 -15.84 -0.87
CA THR A 97 -1.04 -17.16 -0.88
C THR A 97 -1.37 -17.68 -2.28
N MET A 98 -1.25 -16.86 -3.34
CA MET A 98 -1.47 -17.31 -4.72
C MET A 98 -0.24 -18.03 -5.32
N ASP A 99 0.94 -17.91 -4.69
CA ASP A 99 2.22 -18.51 -5.11
C ASP A 99 2.73 -19.72 -4.27
N PRO A 100 1.88 -20.69 -3.86
CA PRO A 100 2.38 -22.02 -3.44
C PRO A 100 1.98 -23.21 -4.33
N ASP A 101 0.99 -23.08 -5.21
CA ASP A 101 0.36 -24.25 -5.86
C ASP A 101 0.72 -24.52 -7.32
N ARG A 102 1.46 -23.63 -7.99
CA ARG A 102 1.87 -23.87 -9.39
C ARG A 102 3.10 -24.76 -9.56
N SER A 103 4.00 -24.81 -8.58
CA SER A 103 5.22 -25.63 -8.66
C SER A 103 5.03 -27.12 -8.36
N ARG A 104 3.87 -27.55 -7.83
CA ARG A 104 3.58 -28.97 -7.57
C ARG A 104 2.83 -29.67 -8.69
N ALA A 105 2.20 -28.93 -9.60
CA ALA A 105 1.48 -29.50 -10.73
C ALA A 105 2.38 -29.84 -11.94
N ASP A 106 3.61 -29.30 -11.97
CA ASP A 106 4.59 -29.51 -13.06
C ASP A 106 5.66 -30.56 -12.73
N ASP A 107 5.77 -30.99 -11.46
CA ASP A 107 6.70 -32.04 -11.04
C ASP A 107 6.21 -33.47 -11.36
N GLY A 108 4.96 -33.59 -11.84
CA GLY A 108 4.32 -34.85 -12.19
C GLY A 108 4.30 -35.19 -13.69
N ARG A 109 4.79 -34.30 -14.57
CA ARG A 109 4.74 -34.50 -16.03
C ARG A 109 6.10 -34.70 -16.72
N GLY A 110 7.22 -34.40 -16.05
CA GLY A 110 8.56 -34.56 -16.65
C GLY A 110 9.12 -36.00 -16.64
N HIS A 111 8.41 -36.97 -16.05
CA HIS A 111 8.91 -38.35 -15.88
C HIS A 111 8.07 -39.41 -16.63
N ARG A 112 7.34 -39.00 -17.68
CA ARG A 112 6.46 -39.91 -18.44
C ARG A 112 6.65 -39.87 -19.96
N ASP A 113 7.80 -39.43 -20.43
CA ASP A 113 8.19 -39.64 -21.81
C ASP A 113 9.45 -40.53 -21.84
N TYR A 114 9.19 -41.74 -22.35
CA TYR A 114 9.96 -42.96 -22.57
C TYR A 114 11.38 -42.79 -23.12
#